data_AF-K1L609-F1
#
_entry.id   AF-K1L609-F1
#
_cell.length_a   1.000
_cell.length_b   1.000
_cell.length_c   1.000
_cell.angle_alpha   90.00
_cell.angle_beta   90.00
_cell.angle_gamma   90.00
#
_symmetry.space_group_name_H-M   'P 1'
#
loop_
_entity.id
_entity.type
_entity.pdbx_description
1 polymer ?
#
loop_
_entity_poly.entity_id
_entity_poly.type
_entity_poly.pdbx_seq_one_letter_code
_entity_poly.pdbx_strand_id
1 'polypeptide(L)'
;MDILIDSLLAILTIYLAFRCMLAPKLSKAVFVFFAFGLMLALAWIRLGAVDVAIAEAAIASGFMGVLMLDSLRDFSLIFSKNQERLEETASKIPIKKDSYHWTTALALGLGLILFLLISIQAIWEVPQGGGLTAIAEANLPMSGVEHPVTAVLLNYRAYDTWLEIGVILMGLLAIFAAGGLKQYRKPGLAPAQDPLLRKTILIFTPVLFLFGAFLLYFGKMGPGGAFQAAVLWGAIGILLHLGGWTVFTVIPRRMRQILVTIGLGFFMILGFTQMATGGAFFEYPPAYAGFLILVVETLAAISIAAALTAIFAFLTK
;
A
#
# COMPACT_ATOMS: atom_id res chain seq x y z
N MET A 1 -14.71 -21.92 -15.77
CA MET A 1 -15.18 -20.95 -14.76
C MET A 1 -16.63 -21.24 -14.44
N ASP A 2 -17.03 -21.08 -13.19
CA ASP A 2 -18.38 -21.29 -12.67
C ASP A 2 -19.06 -19.93 -12.57
N ILE A 3 -20.02 -19.70 -13.47
CA ILE A 3 -20.77 -18.45 -13.63
C ILE A 3 -21.46 -18.05 -12.32
N LEU A 4 -21.88 -19.03 -11.51
CA LEU A 4 -22.53 -18.75 -10.23
C LEU A 4 -21.57 -18.06 -9.27
N ILE A 5 -20.36 -18.60 -9.12
CA ILE A 5 -19.32 -18.03 -8.25
C ILE A 5 -18.90 -16.65 -8.76
N ASP A 6 -18.73 -16.50 -10.08
CA ASP A 6 -18.29 -15.24 -10.67
C ASP A 6 -19.34 -14.15 -10.50
N SER A 7 -20.62 -14.48 -10.71
CA SER A 7 -21.76 -13.58 -10.49
C SER A 7 -21.90 -13.20 -9.02
N LEU A 8 -21.73 -14.17 -8.11
CA LEU A 8 -21.79 -13.92 -6.67
C LEU A 8 -20.68 -12.96 -6.22
N LEU A 9 -19.43 -13.20 -6.64
CA LEU A 9 -18.30 -12.32 -6.33
C LEU A 9 -18.51 -10.91 -6.89
N ALA A 10 -18.98 -10.79 -8.14
CA ALA A 10 -19.26 -9.49 -8.75
C ALA A 10 -20.36 -8.72 -8.01
N ILE A 11 -21.49 -9.37 -7.73
CA ILE A 11 -22.61 -8.76 -7.01
C ILE A 11 -22.19 -8.35 -5.59
N LEU A 12 -21.47 -9.20 -4.87
CA LEU A 12 -21.01 -8.90 -3.52
C LEU A 12 -19.98 -7.76 -3.51
N THR A 13 -19.07 -7.71 -4.48
CA THR A 13 -18.09 -6.63 -4.61
C THR A 13 -18.79 -5.29 -4.80
N ILE A 14 -19.73 -5.22 -5.74
CA ILE A 14 -20.52 -4.02 -6.00
C ILE A 14 -21.36 -3.64 -4.77
N TYR A 15 -22.02 -4.62 -4.16
CA TYR A 15 -22.80 -4.40 -2.94
C TYR A 15 -21.97 -3.80 -1.81
N LEU A 16 -20.79 -4.38 -1.52
CA LEU A 16 -19.91 -3.88 -0.46
C LEU A 16 -19.37 -2.49 -0.77
N ALA A 17 -19.03 -2.19 -2.03
CA ALA A 17 -18.64 -0.84 -2.44
C ALA A 17 -19.75 0.19 -2.15
N PHE A 18 -20.98 -0.08 -2.57
CA PHE A 18 -22.13 0.78 -2.27
C PHE A 18 -22.39 0.92 -0.77
N ARG A 19 -22.30 -0.18 -0.01
CA ARG A 19 -22.49 -0.15 1.44
C ARG A 19 -21.39 0.61 2.17
N CYS A 20 -20.17 0.62 1.65
CA CYS A 20 -19.08 1.43 2.17
C CYS A 20 -19.38 2.92 2.02
N MET A 21 -19.87 3.33 0.85
CA MET A 21 -20.21 4.73 0.55
C MET A 21 -21.45 5.23 1.29
N LEU A 22 -22.46 4.37 1.46
CA LEU A 22 -23.74 4.71 2.08
C LEU A 22 -23.79 4.45 3.59
N ALA A 23 -22.68 4.03 4.20
CA ALA A 23 -22.64 3.70 5.61
C ALA A 23 -22.94 4.95 6.48
N PRO A 24 -23.93 4.87 7.40
CA PRO A 24 -24.33 6.05 8.20
C PRO A 24 -23.32 6.42 9.30
N LYS A 25 -22.36 5.54 9.59
CA LYS A 25 -21.31 5.76 10.60
C LYS A 25 -19.95 5.43 9.99
N LEU A 26 -18.96 6.29 10.25
CA LEU A 26 -17.61 6.12 9.74
C LEU A 26 -16.98 4.79 10.17
N SER A 27 -17.23 4.35 11.41
CA SER A 27 -16.74 3.04 11.88
C SER A 27 -17.28 1.88 11.05
N LYS A 28 -18.58 1.92 10.70
CA LYS A 28 -19.19 0.93 9.81
C LYS A 28 -18.59 1.00 8.41
N ALA A 29 -18.36 2.21 7.88
CA ALA A 29 -17.74 2.40 6.57
C ALA A 29 -16.36 1.73 6.52
N VAL A 30 -15.54 1.94 7.55
CA VAL A 30 -14.22 1.32 7.67
C VAL A 30 -14.31 -0.21 7.68
N PHE A 31 -15.18 -0.82 8.49
CA PHE A 31 -15.37 -2.29 8.50
C PHE A 31 -15.87 -2.85 7.16
N VAL A 32 -16.76 -2.13 6.45
CA VAL A 32 -17.22 -2.54 5.13
C VAL A 32 -16.11 -2.39 4.09
N PHE A 33 -15.26 -1.38 4.19
CA PHE A 33 -14.07 -1.21 3.34
C PHE A 33 -13.08 -2.38 3.49
N PHE A 34 -12.84 -2.83 4.72
CA PHE A 34 -12.05 -4.05 4.97
C PHE A 34 -12.63 -5.27 4.26
N ALA A 35 -13.94 -5.51 4.41
CA ALA A 35 -14.62 -6.63 3.77
C ALA A 35 -14.59 -6.52 2.23
N PHE A 36 -14.72 -5.29 1.71
CA PHE A 36 -14.60 -5.00 0.28
C PHE A 36 -13.21 -5.34 -0.27
N GLY A 37 -12.12 -4.95 0.41
CA GLY A 37 -10.75 -5.29 0.00
C GLY A 37 -10.50 -6.80 0.00
N LEU A 38 -11.01 -7.54 0.99
CA LEU A 38 -10.95 -9.01 1.01
C LEU A 38 -11.75 -9.63 -0.15
N MET A 39 -12.92 -9.07 -0.47
CA MET A 39 -13.73 -9.51 -1.60
C MET A 39 -13.01 -9.28 -2.94
N LEU A 40 -12.35 -8.14 -3.11
CA LEU A 40 -11.51 -7.86 -4.28
C LEU A 40 -10.34 -8.85 -4.38
N ALA A 41 -9.66 -9.17 -3.28
CA ALA A 41 -8.60 -10.18 -3.29
C ALA A 41 -9.13 -11.54 -3.76
N LEU A 42 -10.32 -11.96 -3.33
CA LEU A 42 -10.95 -13.20 -3.82
C LEU A 42 -11.30 -13.13 -5.31
N ALA A 43 -11.78 -11.98 -5.79
CA ALA A 43 -12.03 -11.76 -7.21
C ALA A 43 -10.74 -11.88 -8.04
N TRP A 44 -9.62 -11.35 -7.55
CA TRP A 44 -8.32 -11.47 -8.21
C TRP A 44 -7.79 -12.90 -8.25
N ILE A 45 -7.91 -13.66 -7.15
CA ILE A 45 -7.60 -15.10 -7.13
C ILE A 45 -8.43 -15.80 -8.21
N ARG A 46 -9.72 -15.46 -8.28
CA ARG A 46 -10.64 -16.06 -9.23
C ARG A 46 -10.28 -15.76 -10.69
N LEU A 47 -9.73 -14.57 -10.96
CA LEU A 47 -9.21 -14.17 -12.26
C LEU A 47 -7.81 -14.74 -12.57
N GLY A 48 -7.21 -15.50 -11.65
CA GLY A 48 -5.86 -16.07 -11.83
C GLY A 48 -4.72 -15.11 -11.48
N ALA A 49 -5.03 -13.90 -10.97
CA ALA A 49 -4.06 -12.88 -10.61
C ALA A 49 -3.66 -12.97 -9.13
N VAL A 50 -2.94 -14.04 -8.76
CA VAL A 50 -2.62 -14.34 -7.35
C VAL A 50 -1.71 -13.29 -6.72
N ASP A 51 -0.71 -12.77 -7.44
CA ASP A 51 0.17 -11.69 -6.95
C ASP A 51 -0.62 -10.43 -6.56
N VAL A 52 -1.56 -10.04 -7.44
CA VAL A 52 -2.45 -8.90 -7.21
C VAL A 52 -3.37 -9.17 -6.04
N ALA A 53 -3.91 -10.38 -5.91
CA ALA A 53 -4.75 -10.74 -4.78
C ALA A 53 -4.05 -10.63 -3.43
N ILE A 54 -2.80 -11.12 -3.33
CA ILE A 54 -2.02 -11.03 -2.09
C ILE A 54 -1.71 -9.57 -1.77
N ALA A 55 -1.32 -8.78 -2.78
CA ALA A 55 -1.07 -7.34 -2.61
C ALA A 55 -2.34 -6.60 -2.16
N GLU A 56 -3.48 -6.87 -2.79
CA GLU A 56 -4.78 -6.27 -2.46
C GLU A 56 -5.21 -6.61 -1.03
N ALA A 57 -5.11 -7.89 -0.64
CA ALA A 57 -5.39 -8.31 0.72
C ALA A 57 -4.48 -7.59 1.73
N ALA A 58 -3.18 -7.50 1.45
CA ALA A 58 -2.21 -6.89 2.35
C ALA A 58 -2.40 -5.36 2.46
N ILE A 59 -2.68 -4.68 1.34
CA ILE A 59 -2.78 -3.21 1.29
C ILE A 59 -4.16 -2.73 1.69
N ALA A 60 -5.22 -3.17 1.01
CA ALA A 60 -6.57 -2.66 1.23
C ALA A 60 -7.13 -3.13 2.57
N SER A 61 -7.11 -4.44 2.83
CA SER A 61 -7.65 -5.02 4.05
C SER A 61 -6.66 -5.06 5.22
N GLY A 62 -5.36 -4.91 4.97
CA GLY A 62 -4.34 -4.82 6.01
C GLY A 62 -3.98 -3.37 6.34
N PHE A 63 -3.03 -2.82 5.59
CA PHE A 63 -2.41 -1.53 5.88
C PHE A 63 -3.38 -0.34 5.88
N MET A 64 -4.16 -0.18 4.82
CA MET A 64 -5.10 0.94 4.67
C MET A 64 -6.17 0.89 5.74
N GLY A 65 -6.71 -0.29 6.02
CA GLY A 65 -7.71 -0.44 7.04
C GLY A 65 -7.19 -0.09 8.45
N VAL A 66 -5.94 -0.45 8.79
CA VAL A 66 -5.31 -0.03 10.05
C VAL A 66 -5.15 1.50 10.11
N LEU A 67 -4.73 2.14 9.00
CA LEU A 67 -4.66 3.60 8.90
C LEU A 67 -6.04 4.25 9.07
N MET A 68 -7.09 3.68 8.47
CA MET A 68 -8.45 4.19 8.61
C MET A 68 -8.98 4.06 10.02
N LEU A 69 -8.70 2.96 10.73
CA LEU A 69 -9.08 2.78 12.14
C LEU A 69 -8.35 3.75 13.06
N ASP A 70 -7.05 3.95 12.83
CA ASP A 70 -6.25 4.91 13.58
C ASP A 70 -6.73 6.36 13.33
N SER A 71 -7.02 6.70 12.07
CA SER A 71 -7.63 8.00 11.71
C SER A 71 -9.03 8.17 12.33
N LEU A 72 -9.84 7.11 12.38
CA LEU A 72 -11.16 7.12 13.00
C LEU A 72 -11.09 7.48 14.48
N ARG A 73 -10.09 6.97 15.20
CA ARG A 73 -9.85 7.31 16.60
C ARG A 73 -9.67 8.82 16.75
N ASP A 74 -8.83 9.43 15.93
CA ASP A 74 -8.56 10.86 15.96
C ASP A 74 -9.83 11.69 15.66
N PHE A 75 -10.62 11.29 14.65
CA PHE A 75 -11.92 11.92 14.38
C PHE A 75 -12.90 11.78 15.54
N SER A 76 -13.01 10.59 16.16
CA SER A 76 -13.92 10.37 17.28
C SER A 76 -13.62 11.26 18.49
N LEU A 77 -12.33 11.50 18.77
CA LEU A 77 -11.87 12.39 19.84
C LEU A 77 -12.15 13.85 19.51
N ILE A 78 -11.94 14.28 18.26
CA ILE A 78 -12.26 15.64 17.80
C ILE A 78 -13.76 15.89 17.90
N PHE A 79 -14.60 14.96 17.46
CA PHE A 79 -16.06 15.10 17.57
C PHE A 79 -16.53 15.15 19.03
N SER A 80 -15.99 14.30 19.91
CA SER A 80 -16.31 14.35 21.34
C SER A 80 -15.93 15.69 21.98
N LYS A 81 -14.72 16.18 21.69
CA LYS A 81 -14.21 17.44 22.25
C LYS A 81 -14.90 18.67 21.64
N ASN A 82 -15.21 18.63 20.35
CA ASN A 82 -15.99 19.69 19.70
C ASN A 82 -17.43 19.67 20.17
N GLN A 83 -18.04 18.53 20.49
CA GLN A 83 -19.39 18.50 21.03
C GLN A 83 -19.46 19.13 22.44
N GLU A 84 -18.51 18.81 23.33
CA GLU A 84 -18.36 19.50 24.63
C GLU A 84 -18.14 21.02 24.45
N ARG A 85 -17.26 21.41 23.51
CA ARG A 85 -16.95 22.82 23.24
C ARG A 85 -18.08 23.55 22.51
N LEU A 86 -18.83 22.88 21.65
CA LEU A 86 -20.01 23.40 20.96
C LEU A 86 -21.17 23.56 21.93
N GLU A 87 -21.35 22.69 22.92
CA GLU A 87 -22.32 22.91 24.01
C GLU A 87 -21.94 24.15 24.85
N GLU A 88 -20.65 24.42 25.05
CA GLU A 88 -20.14 25.64 25.70
C GLU A 88 -20.24 26.91 24.83
N THR A 89 -20.05 26.79 23.51
CA THR A 89 -19.94 27.92 22.56
C THR A 89 -21.24 28.18 21.76
N ALA A 90 -22.19 27.24 21.74
CA ALA A 90 -23.50 27.37 21.07
C ALA A 90 -24.38 28.48 21.69
N SER A 91 -23.95 29.10 22.78
CA SER A 91 -24.59 30.31 23.26
C SER A 91 -24.35 31.55 22.36
N LYS A 92 -23.33 31.60 21.46
CA LYS A 92 -22.97 32.87 20.79
C LYS A 92 -22.40 32.89 19.38
N ILE A 93 -22.31 31.80 18.60
CA ILE A 93 -21.71 31.89 17.24
C ILE A 93 -22.63 31.31 16.16
N PRO A 94 -23.06 32.11 15.15
CA PRO A 94 -23.74 31.59 13.98
C PRO A 94 -22.74 30.80 13.11
N ILE A 95 -23.05 29.54 12.86
CA ILE A 95 -22.29 28.67 11.96
C ILE A 95 -22.48 29.20 10.54
N LYS A 96 -21.46 29.84 9.97
CA LYS A 96 -21.44 30.25 8.57
C LYS A 96 -21.34 28.97 7.72
N LYS A 97 -22.44 28.60 7.09
CA LYS A 97 -22.54 27.46 6.20
C LYS A 97 -21.74 27.79 4.94
N ASP A 98 -20.50 27.30 4.86
CA ASP A 98 -19.68 27.47 3.66
C ASP A 98 -20.47 26.96 2.46
N SER A 99 -20.68 27.85 1.50
CA SER A 99 -21.37 27.58 0.25
C SER A 99 -20.52 26.57 -0.51
N TYR A 100 -20.86 25.29 -0.42
CA TYR A 100 -20.32 24.28 -1.32
C TYR A 100 -20.60 24.77 -2.74
N HIS A 101 -19.56 25.24 -3.43
CA HIS A 101 -19.69 25.75 -4.78
C HIS A 101 -20.14 24.58 -5.67
N TRP A 102 -21.41 24.60 -6.09
CA TRP A 102 -22.00 23.55 -6.92
C TRP A 102 -21.15 23.26 -8.18
N THR A 103 -20.34 24.23 -8.62
CA THR A 103 -19.34 24.09 -9.69
C THR A 103 -18.25 23.06 -9.39
N THR A 104 -17.77 22.92 -8.15
CA THR A 104 -16.75 21.91 -7.80
C THR A 104 -17.35 20.51 -7.77
N ALA A 105 -18.55 20.36 -7.21
CA ALA A 105 -19.29 19.10 -7.24
C ALA A 105 -19.63 18.67 -8.67
N LEU A 106 -20.02 19.62 -9.52
CA LEU A 106 -20.35 19.37 -10.92
C LEU A 106 -19.10 19.04 -11.76
N ALA A 107 -17.98 19.74 -11.53
CA ALA A 107 -16.70 19.41 -12.16
C ALA A 107 -16.19 18.02 -11.77
N LEU A 108 -16.28 17.65 -10.48
CA LEU A 108 -15.92 16.31 -10.01
C LEU A 108 -16.84 15.23 -10.59
N GLY A 109 -18.16 15.50 -10.63
CA GLY A 109 -19.15 14.58 -11.21
C GLY A 109 -18.89 14.33 -12.69
N LEU A 110 -18.69 15.40 -13.47
CA LEU A 110 -18.35 15.28 -14.90
C LEU A 110 -17.00 14.59 -15.11
N GLY A 111 -15.99 14.92 -14.30
CA GLY A 111 -14.67 14.27 -14.37
C GLY A 111 -14.75 12.77 -14.10
N LEU A 112 -15.57 12.36 -13.13
CA LEU A 112 -15.77 10.95 -12.79
C LEU A 112 -16.55 10.20 -13.87
N ILE A 113 -17.57 10.82 -14.46
CA ILE A 113 -18.30 10.26 -15.61
C ILE A 113 -17.36 10.10 -16.81
N LEU A 114 -16.56 11.12 -17.12
CA LEU A 114 -15.59 11.07 -18.21
C LEU A 114 -14.56 9.95 -17.98
N PHE A 115 -14.03 9.84 -16.77
CA PHE A 115 -13.12 8.76 -16.39
C PHE A 115 -13.75 7.36 -16.57
N LEU A 116 -15.01 7.19 -16.17
CA LEU A 116 -15.74 5.93 -16.36
C LEU A 116 -15.95 5.61 -17.84
N LEU A 117 -16.32 6.60 -18.66
CA LEU A 117 -16.50 6.40 -20.10
C LEU A 117 -15.18 6.00 -20.78
N ILE A 118 -14.08 6.67 -20.45
CA ILE A 118 -12.74 6.32 -20.94
C ILE A 118 -12.36 4.91 -20.49
N SER A 119 -12.64 4.55 -19.24
CA SER A 119 -12.33 3.21 -18.70
C SER A 119 -13.13 2.12 -19.40
N ILE A 120 -14.43 2.34 -19.66
CA ILE A 120 -15.29 1.41 -20.39
C ILE A 120 -14.81 1.26 -21.83
N GLN A 121 -14.47 2.37 -22.50
CA GLN A 121 -13.93 2.34 -23.85
C GLN A 121 -12.60 1.55 -23.88
N ALA A 122 -11.70 1.81 -22.94
CA ALA A 122 -10.43 1.11 -22.84
C ALA A 122 -10.63 -0.40 -22.64
N ILE A 123 -11.58 -0.81 -21.78
CA ILE A 123 -11.93 -2.23 -21.59
C ILE A 123 -12.45 -2.85 -22.90
N TRP A 124 -13.26 -2.12 -23.66
CA TRP A 124 -13.80 -2.60 -24.93
C TRP A 124 -12.73 -2.76 -26.01
N GLU A 125 -11.70 -1.91 -25.99
CA GLU A 125 -10.58 -1.93 -26.92
C GLU A 125 -9.48 -2.93 -26.55
N VAL A 126 -9.55 -3.61 -25.39
CA VAL A 126 -8.55 -4.60 -25.00
C VAL A 126 -8.49 -5.72 -26.06
N PRO A 127 -7.32 -5.96 -26.68
CA PRO A 127 -7.18 -6.99 -27.70
C PRO A 127 -7.55 -8.37 -27.16
N GLN A 128 -8.40 -9.08 -27.89
CA GLN A 128 -8.74 -10.48 -27.63
C GLN A 128 -7.46 -11.31 -27.86
N GLY A 129 -6.84 -11.81 -26.78
CA GLY A 129 -5.61 -12.62 -26.87
C GLY A 129 -4.50 -12.31 -25.85
N GLY A 130 -4.76 -11.50 -24.80
CA GLY A 130 -3.81 -11.31 -23.70
C GLY A 130 -2.70 -10.29 -23.97
N GLY A 131 -2.77 -9.54 -25.07
CA GLY A 131 -1.81 -8.46 -25.36
C GLY A 131 -0.37 -8.96 -25.47
N LEU A 132 0.48 -8.58 -24.50
CA LEU A 132 1.91 -8.91 -24.49
C LEU A 132 2.24 -10.24 -23.77
N THR A 133 1.26 -10.97 -23.24
CA THR A 133 1.50 -12.19 -22.44
C THR A 133 2.37 -13.21 -23.17
N ALA A 134 2.06 -13.55 -24.43
CA ALA A 134 2.81 -14.55 -25.18
C ALA A 134 4.28 -14.14 -25.41
N ILE A 135 4.55 -12.85 -25.64
CA ILE A 135 5.91 -12.33 -25.83
C ILE A 135 6.66 -12.31 -24.49
N ALA A 136 5.98 -11.95 -23.40
CA ALA A 136 6.56 -11.95 -22.05
C ALA A 136 6.96 -13.38 -21.61
N GLU A 137 6.11 -14.36 -21.89
CA GLU A 137 6.37 -15.78 -21.64
C GLU A 137 7.53 -16.31 -22.50
N ALA A 138 7.56 -15.97 -23.79
CA ALA A 138 8.63 -16.40 -24.69
C ALA A 138 10.03 -15.89 -24.25
N ASN A 139 10.09 -14.71 -23.63
CA ASN A 139 11.34 -14.13 -23.14
C ASN A 139 11.69 -14.50 -21.69
N LEU A 140 10.80 -15.19 -20.97
CA LEU A 140 10.98 -15.52 -19.56
C LEU A 140 12.33 -16.19 -19.24
N PRO A 141 12.85 -17.12 -20.06
CA PRO A 141 14.16 -17.74 -19.80
C PRO A 141 15.33 -16.76 -19.75
N MET A 142 15.21 -15.60 -20.40
CA MET A 142 16.25 -14.56 -20.43
C MET A 142 16.13 -13.56 -19.28
N SER A 143 15.03 -13.60 -18.51
CA SER A 143 14.74 -12.63 -17.45
C SER A 143 15.55 -12.85 -16.17
N GLY A 144 16.07 -14.07 -15.96
CA GLY A 144 16.74 -14.48 -14.73
C GLY A 144 15.80 -14.92 -13.60
N VAL A 145 14.49 -14.99 -13.85
CA VAL A 145 13.47 -15.48 -12.91
C VAL A 145 12.51 -16.46 -13.59
N GLU A 146 11.79 -17.26 -12.80
CA GLU A 146 10.85 -18.28 -13.29
C GLU A 146 9.38 -17.80 -13.23
N HIS A 147 9.08 -16.77 -12.44
CA HIS A 147 7.73 -16.24 -12.31
C HIS A 147 7.47 -15.09 -13.31
N PRO A 148 6.45 -15.18 -14.20
CA PRO A 148 6.20 -14.19 -15.23
C PRO A 148 5.91 -12.78 -14.71
N VAL A 149 5.17 -12.66 -13.59
CA VAL A 149 4.83 -11.35 -13.01
C VAL A 149 6.09 -10.64 -12.52
N THR A 150 6.98 -11.36 -11.85
CA THR A 150 8.27 -10.83 -11.37
C THR A 150 9.17 -10.40 -12.53
N ALA A 151 9.20 -11.17 -13.62
CA ALA A 151 9.92 -10.78 -14.83
C ALA A 151 9.37 -9.47 -15.43
N VAL A 152 8.05 -9.31 -15.49
CA VAL A 152 7.42 -8.07 -15.96
C VAL A 152 7.78 -6.90 -15.05
N LEU A 153 7.63 -7.04 -13.73
CA LEU A 153 7.82 -5.94 -12.79
C LEU A 153 9.28 -5.51 -12.67
N LEU A 154 10.22 -6.46 -12.66
CA LEU A 154 11.61 -6.18 -12.28
C LEU A 154 12.62 -6.32 -13.40
N ASN A 155 12.25 -6.90 -14.53
CA ASN A 155 13.10 -6.98 -15.73
C ASN A 155 12.51 -6.14 -16.87
N TYR A 156 11.36 -6.53 -17.43
CA TYR A 156 10.83 -5.89 -18.65
C TYR A 156 10.32 -4.47 -18.42
N ARG A 157 9.67 -4.22 -17.28
CA ARG A 157 9.07 -2.93 -16.91
C ARG A 157 9.58 -2.44 -15.54
N ALA A 158 10.87 -2.66 -15.28
CA ALA A 158 11.57 -2.23 -14.06
C ALA A 158 11.39 -0.73 -13.74
N TYR A 159 11.15 0.11 -14.77
CA TYR A 159 10.80 1.52 -14.60
C TYR A 159 9.54 1.72 -13.75
N ASP A 160 8.50 0.92 -13.97
CA ASP A 160 7.22 1.05 -13.25
C ASP A 160 7.45 0.78 -11.77
N THR A 161 8.11 -0.34 -11.42
CA THR A 161 8.41 -0.66 -10.02
C THR A 161 9.34 0.36 -9.36
N TRP A 162 10.33 0.88 -10.09
CA TRP A 162 11.19 1.94 -9.56
C TRP A 162 10.39 3.22 -9.25
N LEU A 163 9.49 3.63 -10.15
CA LEU A 163 8.63 4.78 -9.95
C LEU A 163 7.58 4.55 -8.86
N GLU A 164 7.05 3.34 -8.69
CA GLU A 164 6.13 2.99 -7.60
C GLU A 164 6.78 3.21 -6.22
N ILE A 165 8.03 2.76 -6.04
CA ILE A 165 8.81 3.03 -4.81
C ILE A 165 8.98 4.55 -4.63
N GLY A 166 9.25 5.26 -5.71
CA GLY A 166 9.31 6.73 -5.73
C GLY A 166 8.01 7.38 -5.28
N VAL A 167 6.86 6.91 -5.76
CA VAL A 167 5.52 7.42 -5.40
C VAL A 167 5.22 7.16 -3.92
N ILE A 168 5.59 6.00 -3.37
CA ILE A 168 5.44 5.71 -1.93
C ILE A 168 6.28 6.68 -1.09
N LEU A 169 7.54 6.91 -1.49
CA LEU A 169 8.40 7.89 -0.84
C LEU A 169 7.81 9.31 -0.92
N MET A 170 7.31 9.71 -2.09
CA MET A 170 6.64 10.99 -2.28
C MET A 170 5.38 11.12 -1.40
N GLY A 171 4.59 10.05 -1.25
CA GLY A 171 3.46 10.01 -0.33
C GLY A 171 3.87 10.25 1.12
N LEU A 172 4.94 9.60 1.57
CA LEU A 172 5.53 9.83 2.90
C LEU A 172 6.00 11.30 3.07
N LEU A 173 6.70 11.85 2.08
CA LEU A 173 7.16 13.24 2.10
C LEU A 173 5.98 14.22 2.10
N ALA A 174 4.92 13.94 1.34
CA ALA A 174 3.70 14.74 1.31
C ALA A 174 3.01 14.74 2.68
N ILE A 175 2.96 13.60 3.37
CA ILE A 175 2.46 13.53 4.75
C ILE A 175 3.27 14.41 5.69
N PHE A 176 4.61 14.43 5.57
CA PHE A 176 5.45 15.31 6.39
C PHE A 176 5.30 16.79 6.04
N ALA A 177 5.16 17.11 4.76
CA ALA A 177 4.90 18.46 4.30
C ALA A 177 3.55 18.98 4.80
N ALA A 178 2.49 18.15 4.71
CA ALA A 178 1.15 18.50 5.13
C ALA A 178 0.98 18.52 6.67
N GLY A 179 1.61 17.59 7.38
CA GLY A 179 1.46 17.45 8.83
C GLY A 179 2.09 18.60 9.64
N GLY A 180 3.10 19.28 9.07
CA GLY A 180 3.88 20.31 9.73
C GLY A 180 4.63 19.79 10.97
N LEU A 181 5.85 20.27 11.23
CA LEU A 181 6.67 19.84 12.38
C LEU A 181 6.02 20.01 13.78
N LYS A 182 4.80 20.57 13.89
CA LYS A 182 4.19 21.01 15.15
C LYS A 182 2.71 20.67 15.37
N GLN A 183 1.94 20.21 14.37
CA GLN A 183 0.46 20.22 14.48
C GLN A 183 -0.19 18.84 14.70
N TYR A 184 0.41 17.73 14.26
CA TYR A 184 -0.12 16.39 14.52
C TYR A 184 0.72 15.64 15.57
N ARG A 185 0.75 16.17 16.80
CA ARG A 185 1.40 15.47 17.91
C ARG A 185 0.43 14.44 18.46
N LYS A 186 0.46 13.21 17.93
CA LYS A 186 -0.24 12.10 18.56
C LYS A 186 0.24 11.97 20.01
N PRO A 187 -0.67 11.88 21.01
CA PRO A 187 -0.28 11.58 22.38
C PRO A 187 0.61 10.33 22.35
N GLY A 188 1.76 10.36 23.04
CA GLY A 188 2.61 9.19 23.11
C GLY A 188 1.78 8.01 23.60
N LEU A 189 1.69 6.95 22.81
CA LEU A 189 1.07 5.71 23.25
C LEU A 189 1.84 5.26 24.48
N ALA A 190 1.18 5.25 25.64
CA ALA A 190 1.75 4.59 26.80
C ALA A 190 2.03 3.13 26.40
N PRO A 191 3.14 2.53 26.85
CA PRO A 191 3.43 1.12 26.59
C PRO A 191 2.18 0.31 26.87
N ALA A 192 1.73 -0.51 25.93
CA ALA A 192 0.49 -1.28 26.09
C ALA A 192 0.56 -1.99 27.43
N GLN A 193 -0.32 -1.64 28.37
CA GLN A 193 -0.39 -2.32 29.67
C GLN A 193 -1.04 -3.69 29.54
N ASP A 194 -1.74 -3.93 28.42
CA ASP A 194 -2.37 -5.20 28.10
C ASP A 194 -1.33 -6.29 27.79
N PRO A 195 -1.19 -7.31 28.67
CA PRO A 195 -0.27 -8.41 28.46
C PRO A 195 -0.66 -9.31 27.29
N LEU A 196 -1.95 -9.38 26.91
CA LEU A 196 -2.41 -10.17 25.78
C LEU A 196 -1.89 -9.55 24.47
N LEU A 197 -2.12 -8.25 24.28
CA LEU A 197 -1.62 -7.51 23.11
C LEU A 197 -0.11 -7.67 22.94
N ARG A 198 0.67 -7.51 24.02
CA ARG A 198 2.13 -7.68 23.95
C ARG A 198 2.53 -9.09 23.53
N LYS A 199 1.95 -10.13 24.14
CA LYS A 199 2.25 -11.52 23.79
C LYS A 199 1.88 -11.82 22.34
N THR A 200 0.73 -11.34 21.89
CA THR A 200 0.30 -11.46 20.48
C THR A 200 1.35 -10.84 19.55
N ILE A 201 1.80 -9.61 19.82
CA ILE A 201 2.79 -8.97 18.95
C ILE A 201 4.12 -9.74 18.95
N LEU A 202 4.58 -10.24 20.10
CA LEU A 202 5.81 -11.03 20.18
C LEU A 202 5.71 -12.38 19.44
N ILE A 203 4.54 -13.02 19.43
CA ILE A 203 4.30 -14.27 18.70
C ILE A 203 4.21 -14.01 17.19
N PHE A 204 3.48 -12.98 16.78
CA PHE A 204 3.26 -12.70 15.36
C PHE A 204 4.47 -12.05 14.68
N THR A 205 5.31 -11.30 15.40
CA THR A 205 6.51 -10.66 14.82
C THR A 205 7.42 -11.64 14.07
N PRO A 206 7.90 -12.75 14.66
CA PRO A 206 8.73 -13.71 13.94
C PRO A 206 7.97 -14.40 12.80
N VAL A 207 6.67 -14.67 12.96
CA VAL A 207 5.84 -15.27 11.92
C VAL A 207 5.73 -14.35 10.71
N LEU A 208 5.40 -13.07 10.91
CA LEU A 208 5.32 -12.06 9.86
C LEU A 208 6.68 -11.83 9.19
N PHE A 209 7.76 -11.85 9.97
CA PHE A 209 9.11 -11.69 9.43
C PHE A 209 9.48 -12.85 8.50
N LEU A 210 9.33 -14.09 8.99
CA LEU A 210 9.62 -15.29 8.23
C LEU A 210 8.71 -15.44 7.02
N PHE A 211 7.43 -15.11 7.15
CA PHE A 211 6.49 -15.17 6.03
C PHE A 211 6.79 -14.10 4.97
N GLY A 212 7.17 -12.89 5.38
CA GLY A 212 7.65 -11.87 4.45
C GLY A 212 8.94 -12.27 3.74
N ALA A 213 9.91 -12.83 4.47
CA ALA A 213 11.14 -13.36 3.88
C ALA A 213 10.88 -14.52 2.91
N PHE A 214 9.93 -15.40 3.24
CA PHE A 214 9.47 -16.46 2.38
C PHE A 214 8.86 -15.91 1.08
N LEU A 215 7.90 -14.98 1.16
CA LEU A 215 7.27 -14.39 -0.03
C LEU A 215 8.27 -13.63 -0.90
N LEU A 216 9.24 -12.96 -0.29
CA LEU A 216 10.33 -12.30 -1.01
C LEU A 216 11.16 -13.32 -1.81
N TYR A 217 11.64 -14.38 -1.15
CA TYR A 217 12.46 -15.40 -1.80
C TYR A 217 11.68 -16.23 -2.83
N PHE A 218 10.42 -16.54 -2.53
CA PHE A 218 9.54 -17.32 -3.39
C PHE A 218 9.05 -16.53 -4.61
N GLY A 219 9.06 -15.19 -4.55
CA GLY A 219 8.66 -14.29 -5.64
C GLY A 219 9.36 -14.56 -6.98
N LYS A 220 10.57 -15.13 -6.96
CA LYS A 220 11.28 -15.52 -8.19
C LYS A 220 10.68 -16.76 -8.90
N MET A 221 9.92 -17.59 -8.18
CA MET A 221 9.35 -18.87 -8.64
C MET A 221 7.81 -18.88 -8.66
N GLY A 222 7.16 -17.97 -7.93
CA GLY A 222 5.71 -17.93 -7.85
C GLY A 222 5.21 -16.66 -7.16
N PRO A 223 3.92 -16.65 -6.75
CA PRO A 223 3.29 -15.43 -6.25
C PRO A 223 3.96 -14.88 -4.98
N GLY A 224 4.37 -13.62 -5.02
CA GLY A 224 5.13 -12.98 -3.95
C GLY A 224 5.93 -11.78 -4.42
N GLY A 225 7.07 -11.53 -3.76
CA GLY A 225 7.99 -10.46 -4.10
C GLY A 225 8.07 -9.32 -3.07
N ALA A 226 8.73 -8.24 -3.50
CA ALA A 226 9.11 -7.13 -2.63
C ALA A 226 7.95 -6.43 -1.91
N PHE A 227 6.84 -6.14 -2.60
CA PHE A 227 5.73 -5.37 -2.02
C PHE A 227 5.00 -6.14 -0.92
N GLN A 228 4.71 -7.42 -1.17
CA GLN A 228 3.99 -8.28 -0.22
C GLN A 228 4.86 -8.49 1.03
N ALA A 229 6.17 -8.74 0.85
CA ALA A 229 7.12 -8.82 1.96
C ALA A 229 7.19 -7.50 2.75
N ALA A 230 7.22 -6.36 2.05
CA ALA A 230 7.29 -5.05 2.66
C ALA A 230 6.07 -4.73 3.52
N VAL A 231 4.87 -5.09 3.08
CA VAL A 231 3.65 -4.84 3.86
C VAL A 231 3.66 -5.67 5.14
N LEU A 232 4.10 -6.93 5.09
CA LEU A 232 4.22 -7.79 6.28
C LEU A 232 5.26 -7.24 7.27
N TRP A 233 6.44 -6.84 6.77
CA TRP A 233 7.47 -6.24 7.62
C TRP A 233 7.08 -4.84 8.14
N GLY A 234 6.36 -4.06 7.35
CA GLY A 234 5.76 -2.80 7.78
C GLY A 234 4.71 -3.01 8.87
N ALA A 235 3.89 -4.08 8.75
CA ALA A 235 2.91 -4.46 9.77
C ALA A 235 3.58 -4.79 11.11
N ILE A 236 4.78 -5.39 11.12
CA ILE A 236 5.57 -5.56 12.36
C ILE A 236 5.84 -4.20 13.00
N GLY A 237 6.36 -3.23 12.23
CA GLY A 237 6.63 -1.89 12.75
C GLY A 237 5.37 -1.19 13.29
N ILE A 238 4.24 -1.33 12.60
CA ILE A 238 2.94 -0.79 13.02
C ILE A 238 2.45 -1.46 14.31
N LEU A 239 2.50 -2.78 14.39
CA LEU A 239 2.13 -3.54 15.58
C LEU A 239 3.01 -3.16 16.77
N LEU A 240 4.32 -3.05 16.57
CA LEU A 240 5.23 -2.60 17.61
C LEU A 240 4.89 -1.18 18.10
N HIS A 241 4.57 -0.27 17.18
CA HIS A 241 4.13 1.08 17.54
C HIS A 241 2.83 1.07 18.34
N LEU A 242 1.84 0.27 17.92
CA LEU A 242 0.56 0.10 18.63
C LEU A 242 0.73 -0.54 20.01
N GLY A 243 1.71 -1.44 20.17
CA GLY A 243 2.12 -2.00 21.47
C GLY A 243 2.81 -0.98 22.38
N GLY A 244 3.04 0.25 21.91
CA GLY A 244 3.73 1.32 22.63
C GLY A 244 5.24 1.14 22.70
N TRP A 245 5.83 0.30 21.83
CA TRP A 245 7.27 0.23 21.66
C TRP A 245 7.78 1.36 20.76
N THR A 246 8.98 1.84 21.05
CA THR A 246 9.69 2.81 20.24
C THR A 246 10.32 2.13 19.02
N VAL A 247 9.81 2.41 17.81
CA VAL A 247 10.31 1.79 16.57
C VAL A 247 11.40 2.66 15.93
N PHE A 248 11.07 3.84 15.42
CA PHE A 248 12.04 4.71 14.74
C PHE A 248 12.89 5.56 15.69
N THR A 249 12.39 5.89 16.87
CA THR A 249 13.11 6.79 17.79
C THR A 249 14.38 6.18 18.37
N VAL A 250 14.51 4.85 18.36
CA VAL A 250 15.75 4.14 18.72
C VAL A 250 16.77 4.07 17.57
N ILE A 251 16.34 4.31 16.34
CA ILE A 251 17.19 4.25 15.14
C ILE A 251 17.78 5.64 14.85
N PRO A 252 19.09 5.80 14.65
CA PRO A 252 19.70 7.09 14.29
C PRO A 252 19.09 7.70 13.01
N ARG A 253 18.96 9.03 12.95
CA ARG A 253 18.34 9.75 11.82
C ARG A 253 18.89 9.34 10.45
N ARG A 254 20.22 9.23 10.33
CA ARG A 254 20.88 8.82 9.07
C ARG A 254 20.45 7.41 8.65
N MET A 255 20.40 6.46 9.59
CA MET A 255 19.96 5.10 9.31
C MET A 255 18.50 5.06 8.89
N ARG A 256 17.63 5.88 9.50
CA ARG A 256 16.22 5.98 9.05
C ARG A 256 16.10 6.46 7.62
N GLN A 257 16.88 7.48 7.25
CA GLN A 257 16.92 7.99 5.88
C GLN A 257 17.40 6.91 4.91
N ILE A 258 18.49 6.22 5.24
CA ILE A 258 19.00 5.10 4.44
C ILE A 258 17.93 4.01 4.30
N LEU A 259 17.31 3.56 5.40
CA LEU A 259 16.27 2.54 5.36
C LEU A 259 15.16 2.90 4.39
N VAL A 260 14.72 4.15 4.37
CA VAL A 260 13.60 4.63 3.53
C VAL A 260 14.01 4.90 2.07
N THR A 261 15.29 5.10 1.77
CA THR A 261 15.75 5.45 0.40
C THR A 261 16.64 4.40 -0.26
N ILE A 262 17.12 3.38 0.46
CA ILE A 262 18.10 2.42 -0.06
C ILE A 262 17.59 1.63 -1.26
N GLY A 263 16.31 1.26 -1.28
CA GLY A 263 15.71 0.54 -2.42
C GLY A 263 15.72 1.40 -3.68
N LEU A 264 15.17 2.61 -3.59
CA LEU A 264 15.11 3.56 -4.71
C LEU A 264 16.52 3.95 -5.21
N GLY A 265 17.44 4.21 -4.28
CA GLY A 265 18.81 4.58 -4.58
C GLY A 265 19.59 3.44 -5.23
N PHE A 266 19.40 2.20 -4.77
CA PHE A 266 20.08 1.04 -5.35
C PHE A 266 19.62 0.78 -6.78
N PHE A 267 18.30 0.83 -7.07
CA PHE A 267 17.80 0.78 -8.46
C PHE A 267 18.50 1.81 -9.34
N MET A 268 18.56 3.07 -8.88
CA MET A 268 19.17 4.16 -9.63
C MET A 268 20.67 3.91 -9.89
N ILE A 269 21.42 3.48 -8.86
CA ILE A 269 22.84 3.16 -8.98
C ILE A 269 23.03 2.02 -9.97
N LEU A 270 22.26 0.93 -9.82
CA LEU A 270 22.34 -0.22 -10.71
C LEU A 270 22.11 0.22 -12.17
N GLY A 271 21.14 1.09 -12.42
CA GLY A 271 20.88 1.50 -13.78
C GLY A 271 21.95 2.39 -14.41
N PHE A 272 22.52 3.31 -13.63
CA PHE A 272 23.68 4.07 -14.10
C PHE A 272 24.90 3.18 -14.33
N THR A 273 25.10 2.12 -13.52
CA THR A 273 26.19 1.18 -13.77
C THR A 273 26.02 0.43 -15.09
N GLN A 274 24.79 0.04 -15.47
CA GLN A 274 24.54 -0.62 -16.75
C GLN A 274 24.76 0.31 -17.94
N MET A 275 24.30 1.56 -17.84
CA MET A 275 24.59 2.57 -18.86
C MET A 275 26.08 2.83 -19.04
N ALA A 276 26.85 2.86 -17.94
CA ALA A 276 28.30 3.05 -17.99
C ALA A 276 29.03 1.89 -18.68
N THR A 277 28.46 0.68 -18.65
CA THR A 277 28.96 -0.50 -19.37
C THR A 277 28.40 -0.65 -20.78
N GLY A 278 27.59 0.31 -21.26
CA GLY A 278 27.04 0.33 -22.62
C GLY A 278 25.68 -0.35 -22.82
N GLY A 279 25.03 -0.82 -21.76
CA GLY A 279 23.67 -1.38 -21.79
C GLY A 279 22.59 -0.33 -21.55
N ALA A 280 21.32 -0.72 -21.68
CA ALA A 280 20.20 0.14 -21.27
C ALA A 280 20.09 0.22 -19.74
N PHE A 281 19.42 1.28 -19.22
CA PHE A 281 19.39 1.61 -17.80
C PHE A 281 18.84 0.50 -16.89
N PHE A 282 17.98 -0.42 -17.34
CA PHE A 282 17.57 -1.56 -16.51
C PHE A 282 17.79 -2.90 -17.23
N GLU A 283 18.79 -2.93 -18.12
CA GLU A 283 19.18 -4.16 -18.80
C GLU A 283 20.12 -4.97 -17.89
N TYR A 284 19.59 -6.06 -17.34
CA TYR A 284 20.36 -6.95 -16.48
C TYR A 284 21.21 -7.92 -17.31
N PRO A 285 22.50 -8.11 -16.99
CA PRO A 285 23.30 -9.17 -17.58
C PRO A 285 22.65 -10.54 -17.27
N PRO A 286 22.37 -11.39 -18.28
CA PRO A 286 21.63 -12.63 -18.07
C PRO A 286 22.24 -13.56 -17.00
N ALA A 287 23.57 -13.58 -16.89
CA ALA A 287 24.29 -14.40 -15.90
C ALA A 287 24.01 -14.01 -14.44
N TYR A 288 23.68 -12.75 -14.16
CA TYR A 288 23.50 -12.22 -12.80
C TYR A 288 22.10 -11.65 -12.56
N ALA A 289 21.22 -11.67 -13.55
CA ALA A 289 19.91 -11.04 -13.51
C ALA A 289 19.09 -11.48 -12.28
N GLY A 290 18.93 -12.78 -12.04
CA GLY A 290 18.17 -13.28 -10.88
C GLY A 290 18.74 -12.87 -9.53
N PHE A 291 20.08 -12.80 -9.39
CA PHE A 291 20.72 -12.34 -8.15
C PHE A 291 20.51 -10.83 -7.95
N LEU A 292 20.71 -10.03 -9.00
CA LEU A 292 20.50 -8.59 -8.94
C LEU A 292 19.04 -8.25 -8.63
N ILE A 293 18.09 -8.94 -9.27
CA ILE A 293 16.65 -8.83 -8.99
C ILE A 293 16.36 -9.13 -7.52
N LEU A 294 16.89 -10.22 -6.96
CA LEU A 294 16.68 -10.53 -5.54
C LEU A 294 17.24 -9.45 -4.59
N VAL A 295 18.42 -8.89 -4.89
CA VAL A 295 19.00 -7.79 -4.11
C VAL A 295 18.12 -6.54 -4.20
N VAL A 296 17.69 -6.20 -5.42
CA VAL A 296 16.77 -5.11 -5.70
C VAL A 296 15.47 -5.27 -4.90
N GLU A 297 14.84 -6.45 -4.95
CA GLU A 297 13.62 -6.75 -4.20
C GLU A 297 13.82 -6.62 -2.70
N THR A 298 14.92 -7.15 -2.18
CA THR A 298 15.22 -7.10 -0.74
C THR A 298 15.32 -5.66 -0.26
N LEU A 299 16.08 -4.82 -0.98
CA LEU A 299 16.28 -3.43 -0.63
C LEU A 299 15.00 -2.61 -0.82
N ALA A 300 14.24 -2.87 -1.88
CA ALA A 300 12.91 -2.29 -2.08
C ALA A 300 11.96 -2.65 -0.95
N ALA A 301 11.93 -3.92 -0.52
CA ALA A 301 11.06 -4.39 0.54
C ALA A 301 11.37 -3.72 1.88
N ILE A 302 12.66 -3.57 2.21
CA ILE A 302 13.10 -2.81 3.40
C ILE A 302 12.67 -1.34 3.29
N SER A 303 12.85 -0.73 2.11
CA SER A 303 12.49 0.67 1.83
C SER A 303 11.01 0.94 2.01
N ILE A 304 10.18 0.08 1.41
CA ILE A 304 8.72 0.18 1.49
C ILE A 304 8.26 -0.12 2.92
N ALA A 305 8.77 -1.16 3.59
CA ALA A 305 8.40 -1.49 4.97
C ALA A 305 8.70 -0.32 5.93
N ALA A 306 9.87 0.30 5.78
CA ALA A 306 10.26 1.48 6.53
C ALA A 306 9.32 2.67 6.23
N ALA A 307 8.99 2.90 4.95
CA ALA A 307 8.08 3.96 4.56
C ALA A 307 6.66 3.75 5.11
N LEU A 308 6.09 2.54 4.99
CA LEU A 308 4.76 2.21 5.53
C LEU A 308 4.71 2.37 7.05
N THR A 309 5.73 1.87 7.76
CA THR A 309 5.86 2.09 9.20
C THR A 309 5.93 3.58 9.53
N ALA A 310 6.66 4.37 8.73
CA ALA A 310 6.86 5.80 8.93
C ALA A 310 5.59 6.61 8.69
N ILE A 311 4.78 6.21 7.70
CA ILE A 311 3.45 6.77 7.43
C ILE A 311 2.56 6.63 8.67
N PHE A 312 2.62 5.48 9.36
CA PHE A 312 1.80 5.21 10.53
C PHE A 312 2.35 5.85 11.83
N ALA A 313 3.63 5.64 12.11
CA ALA A 313 4.26 5.95 13.39
C ALA A 313 4.94 7.33 13.46
N PHE A 314 4.96 8.08 12.34
CA PHE A 314 5.75 9.30 12.09
C PHE A 314 7.27 9.11 12.28
N LEU A 315 8.09 9.63 11.34
CA LEU A 315 9.56 9.55 11.44
C LEU A 315 10.19 10.48 12.48
N THR A 316 9.40 11.39 13.07
CA THR A 316 9.91 12.49 13.89
C THR A 316 9.41 12.44 15.33
N LYS A 317 10.34 12.25 16.25
CA LYS A 317 10.51 13.18 17.38
C LYS A 317 11.69 14.08 17.08
#